data_AF-A0A522D074-F1
#
_entry.id   AF-A0A522D074-F1
#
_cell.length_a   1.000
_cell.length_b   1.000
_cell.length_c   1.000
_cell.angle_alpha   90.00
_cell.angle_beta   90.00
_cell.angle_gamma   90.00
#
_symmetry.space_group_name_H-M   'P 1'
#
loop_
_entity.id
_entity.type
_entity.pdbx_description
1 polymer ?
#
loop_
_entity_poly.entity_id
_entity_poly.type
_entity_poly.pdbx_seq_one_letter_code
_entity_poly.pdbx_strand_id
1 'polypeptide(L)'
;MKIAIIGSGVFGTFLAQELGAYAEISDDADIVIPAVPVSAYENVAEKYKGRHLVNVCSVQRVPNETCLRWSDRVTGIHPMFGPQSPVTNRSCIVTHTCAESKPVIDLFAKIGCEIVTHHNGKPITGADHDAMMRKTHLPVLMFGELAALIVEQAADVPDNCLPTSFKRLKALAEQMKDMSPGTVESIRSNL
;
A
#
# COMPACT_ATOMS: atom_id res chain seq x y z
N MET A 1 -13.90 -9.91 13.81
CA MET A 1 -12.83 -9.19 14.55
C MET A 1 -13.11 -7.70 14.44
N LYS A 2 -12.62 -6.89 15.37
CA LYS A 2 -12.69 -5.43 15.29
C LYS A 2 -11.37 -4.86 14.79
N ILE A 3 -11.42 -3.90 13.86
CA ILE A 3 -10.24 -3.18 13.38
C ILE A 3 -10.53 -1.67 13.34
N ALA A 4 -9.51 -0.86 13.60
CA ALA A 4 -9.52 0.58 13.38
C ALA A 4 -8.68 0.87 12.15
N ILE A 5 -9.22 1.61 11.17
CA ILE A 5 -8.46 2.08 10.01
C ILE A 5 -8.23 3.58 10.19
N ILE A 6 -6.98 3.98 10.39
CA ILE A 6 -6.64 5.37 10.66
C ILE A 6 -6.23 6.05 9.36
N GLY A 7 -6.96 7.09 8.98
CA GLY A 7 -6.77 7.83 7.74
C GLY A 7 -7.97 7.67 6.82
N SER A 8 -8.67 8.77 6.54
CA SER A 8 -9.82 8.82 5.63
C SER A 8 -9.44 9.19 4.20
N GLY A 9 -8.17 8.96 3.83
CA GLY A 9 -7.69 9.17 2.47
C GLY A 9 -8.26 8.12 1.50
N VAL A 10 -7.85 8.21 0.24
CA VAL A 10 -8.28 7.30 -0.83
C VAL A 10 -8.07 5.83 -0.43
N PHE A 11 -6.87 5.49 0.05
CA PHE A 11 -6.53 4.11 0.41
C PHE A 11 -7.23 3.63 1.69
N GLY A 12 -7.34 4.46 2.74
CA GLY A 12 -8.03 4.08 3.97
C GLY A 12 -9.53 3.85 3.76
N THR A 13 -10.17 4.69 2.95
CA THR A 13 -11.59 4.52 2.56
C THR A 13 -11.77 3.22 1.76
N PHE A 14 -10.88 2.96 0.80
CA PHE A 14 -10.88 1.73 0.02
C PHE A 14 -10.70 0.48 0.91
N LEU A 15 -9.72 0.49 1.82
CA LEU A 15 -9.52 -0.62 2.76
C LEU A 15 -10.74 -0.84 3.66
N ALA A 16 -11.39 0.23 4.13
CA ALA A 16 -12.60 0.10 4.95
C ALA A 16 -13.75 -0.59 4.18
N GLN A 17 -13.89 -0.32 2.89
CA GLN A 17 -14.87 -0.97 2.03
C GLN A 17 -14.55 -2.45 1.81
N GLU A 18 -13.29 -2.76 1.47
CA GLU A 18 -12.83 -4.14 1.20
C GLU A 18 -12.89 -5.02 2.46
N LEU A 19 -12.44 -4.50 3.60
CA LEU A 19 -12.35 -5.25 4.85
C LEU A 19 -13.66 -5.25 5.65
N GLY A 20 -14.55 -4.27 5.44
CA GLY A 20 -15.78 -4.10 6.21
C GLY A 20 -16.79 -5.24 6.07
N ALA A 21 -16.69 -6.04 5.00
CA ALA A 21 -17.50 -7.26 4.84
C ALA A 21 -17.03 -8.42 5.75
N TYR A 22 -15.81 -8.33 6.29
CA TYR A 22 -15.15 -9.42 7.02
C TYR A 22 -14.70 -9.03 8.45
N ALA A 23 -14.73 -7.73 8.76
CA ALA A 23 -14.37 -7.17 10.06
C ALA A 23 -15.29 -5.98 10.42
N GLU A 24 -15.53 -5.80 11.72
CA GLU A 24 -16.21 -4.61 12.25
C GLU A 24 -15.21 -3.45 12.30
N ILE A 25 -15.52 -2.34 11.65
CA ILE A 25 -14.70 -1.13 11.69
C ILE A 25 -15.10 -0.30 12.92
N SER A 26 -14.17 -0.11 13.86
CA SER A 26 -14.42 0.62 15.10
C SER A 26 -13.17 1.32 15.63
N ASP A 27 -13.30 2.55 16.12
CA ASP A 27 -12.19 3.36 16.66
C ASP A 27 -11.63 2.81 17.98
N ASP A 28 -12.43 2.02 18.71
CA ASP A 28 -12.05 1.35 19.96
C ASP A 28 -11.30 0.03 19.73
N ALA A 29 -11.11 -0.39 18.48
CA ALA A 29 -10.51 -1.67 18.16
C ALA A 29 -9.04 -1.78 18.62
N ASP A 30 -8.69 -2.97 19.09
CA ASP A 30 -7.34 -3.31 19.52
C ASP A 30 -6.36 -3.54 18.35
N ILE A 31 -6.87 -3.82 17.15
CA ILE A 31 -6.09 -3.89 15.92
C ILE A 31 -6.22 -2.57 15.17
N VAL A 32 -5.10 -1.91 14.90
CA VAL A 32 -5.05 -0.59 14.26
C VAL A 32 -4.25 -0.69 12.97
N ILE A 33 -4.86 -0.27 11.86
CA ILE A 33 -4.26 -0.21 10.53
C ILE A 33 -4.01 1.26 10.18
N PRO A 34 -2.78 1.78 10.29
CA PRO A 34 -2.45 3.11 9.80
C PRO A 34 -2.52 3.11 8.26
N ALA A 35 -3.54 3.75 7.70
CA ALA A 35 -3.71 4.02 6.27
C ALA A 35 -3.44 5.52 5.98
N VAL A 36 -2.33 6.01 6.54
CA VAL A 36 -1.86 7.41 6.45
C VAL A 36 -0.57 7.49 5.64
N PRO A 37 -0.13 8.69 5.21
CA PRO A 37 1.21 8.88 4.63
C PRO A 37 2.32 8.44 5.60
N VAL A 38 3.47 8.02 5.06
CA VAL A 38 4.59 7.51 5.85
C VAL A 38 5.06 8.50 6.93
N SER A 39 5.05 9.81 6.64
CA SER A 39 5.37 10.87 7.60
C SER A 39 4.47 10.93 8.83
N ALA A 40 3.24 10.40 8.75
CA ALA A 40 2.29 10.40 9.87
C ALA A 40 2.34 9.12 10.72
N TYR A 41 3.16 8.12 10.36
CA TYR A 41 3.22 6.83 11.06
C TYR A 41 3.63 6.97 12.53
N GLU A 42 4.61 7.83 12.85
CA GLU A 42 5.07 8.04 14.22
C GLU A 42 3.90 8.49 15.12
N ASN A 43 3.19 9.54 14.70
CA ASN A 43 2.08 10.11 15.47
C ASN A 43 0.94 9.11 15.67
N VAL A 44 0.64 8.28 14.65
CA VAL A 44 -0.39 7.24 14.77
C VAL A 44 0.08 6.11 15.69
N ALA A 45 1.31 5.62 15.52
CA ALA A 45 1.86 4.55 16.35
C ALA A 45 1.94 4.95 17.83
N GLU A 46 2.36 6.19 18.13
CA GLU A 46 2.39 6.74 19.48
C GLU A 46 0.97 6.83 20.08
N LYS A 47 0.00 7.39 19.33
CA LYS A 47 -1.39 7.53 19.78
C LYS A 47 -2.03 6.19 20.15
N TYR A 48 -1.67 5.12 19.44
CA TYR A 48 -2.21 3.77 19.63
C TYR A 48 -1.19 2.80 20.25
N LYS A 49 -0.27 3.31 21.08
CA LYS A 49 0.75 2.53 21.80
C LYS A 49 0.17 1.27 22.46
N GLY A 50 0.86 0.14 22.33
CA GLY A 50 0.51 -1.16 22.91
C GLY A 50 -0.64 -1.92 22.23
N ARG A 51 -1.33 -1.30 21.27
CA ARG A 51 -2.29 -1.99 20.39
C ARG A 51 -1.57 -2.81 19.32
N HIS A 52 -2.30 -3.70 18.64
CA HIS A 52 -1.75 -4.42 17.49
C HIS A 52 -1.68 -3.49 16.27
N LEU A 53 -0.47 -3.02 15.94
CA LEU A 53 -0.23 -2.10 14.82
C LEU A 53 0.03 -2.88 13.52
N VAL A 54 -0.79 -2.63 12.50
CA VAL A 54 -0.71 -3.30 11.19
C VAL A 54 -0.22 -2.31 10.14
N ASN A 55 1.07 -2.35 9.83
CA ASN A 55 1.67 -1.50 8.81
C ASN A 55 1.28 -1.95 7.40
N VAL A 56 0.52 -1.09 6.69
CA VAL A 56 0.12 -1.26 5.28
C VAL A 56 0.82 -0.33 4.29
N CYS A 57 1.89 0.35 4.69
CA CYS A 57 2.58 1.33 3.87
C CYS A 57 3.26 0.68 2.65
N SER A 58 3.44 1.43 1.56
CA SER A 58 4.15 0.93 0.36
C SER A 58 5.65 0.76 0.54
N VAL A 59 6.19 1.23 1.67
CA VAL A 59 7.52 0.86 2.21
C VAL A 59 7.33 0.13 3.53
N GLN A 60 8.22 -0.79 3.85
CA GLN A 60 7.98 -1.72 4.95
C GLN A 60 9.02 -1.60 6.06
N ARG A 61 10.29 -1.32 5.76
CA ARG A 61 11.34 -1.29 6.80
C ARG A 61 11.10 -0.21 7.85
N VAL A 62 11.11 1.05 7.45
CA VAL A 62 11.01 2.20 8.37
C VAL A 62 9.67 2.25 9.09
N PRO A 63 8.52 1.99 8.44
CA PRO A 63 7.24 1.97 9.15
C PRO A 63 7.11 0.82 10.14
N ASN A 64 7.65 -0.37 9.84
CA ASN A 64 7.71 -1.47 10.82
C ASN A 64 8.57 -1.08 12.03
N GLU A 65 9.78 -0.55 11.79
CA GLU A 65 10.68 -0.06 12.85
C GLU A 65 9.99 1.02 13.70
N THR A 66 9.17 1.87 13.09
CA THR A 66 8.39 2.92 13.75
C THR A 66 7.30 2.34 14.63
N CYS A 67 6.48 1.43 14.11
CA CYS A 67 5.45 0.75 14.90
C CYS A 67 6.07 -0.02 16.09
N LEU A 68 7.23 -0.67 15.87
CA LEU A 68 7.92 -1.47 16.89
C LEU A 68 8.45 -0.64 18.07
N ARG A 69 8.63 0.68 17.92
CA ARG A 69 8.96 1.56 19.06
C ARG A 69 7.81 1.72 20.05
N TRP A 70 6.57 1.54 19.58
CA TRP A 70 5.35 1.83 20.33
C TRP A 70 4.51 0.59 20.65
N SER A 71 4.77 -0.54 20.00
CA SER A 71 4.11 -1.82 20.29
C SER A 71 5.01 -2.99 19.93
N ASP A 72 4.99 -4.04 20.75
CA ASP A 72 5.57 -5.35 20.42
C ASP A 72 4.65 -6.20 19.51
N ARG A 73 3.39 -5.78 19.36
CA ARG A 73 2.37 -6.42 18.54
C ARG A 73 2.31 -5.72 17.20
N VAL A 74 3.19 -6.11 16.27
CA VAL A 74 3.26 -5.51 14.93
C VAL A 74 3.09 -6.56 13.84
N THR A 75 2.30 -6.22 12.81
CA THR A 75 2.25 -6.96 11.54
C THR A 75 2.61 -6.01 10.40
N GLY A 76 3.63 -6.36 9.63
CA GLY A 76 3.95 -5.67 8.38
C GLY A 76 3.33 -6.43 7.22
N ILE A 77 2.42 -5.79 6.49
CA ILE A 77 1.75 -6.38 5.32
C ILE A 77 1.47 -5.29 4.29
N HIS A 78 2.08 -5.35 3.11
CA HIS A 78 1.84 -4.38 2.05
C HIS A 78 0.85 -4.95 1.02
N PRO A 79 -0.37 -4.37 0.89
CA PRO A 79 -1.28 -4.68 -0.19
C PRO A 79 -0.73 -4.11 -1.51
N MET A 80 -0.48 -4.97 -2.50
CA MET A 80 0.06 -4.57 -3.82
C MET A 80 -1.02 -4.03 -4.77
N PHE A 81 -2.06 -3.43 -4.20
CA PHE A 81 -3.25 -2.99 -4.92
C PHE A 81 -3.89 -1.79 -4.25
N GLY A 82 -4.68 -1.04 -5.01
CA GLY A 82 -5.47 0.09 -4.54
C GLY A 82 -6.85 0.14 -5.20
N PRO A 83 -7.57 1.27 -5.06
CA PRO A 83 -8.94 1.40 -5.57
C PRO A 83 -9.09 1.16 -7.07
N GLN A 84 -8.05 1.41 -7.87
CA GLN A 84 -8.06 1.20 -9.32
C GLN A 84 -7.57 -0.19 -9.76
N SER A 85 -7.14 -1.03 -8.82
CA SER A 85 -6.68 -2.38 -9.12
C SER A 85 -7.86 -3.33 -9.32
N PRO A 86 -7.77 -4.27 -10.29
CA PRO A 86 -8.80 -5.29 -10.46
C PRO A 86 -8.97 -6.12 -9.19
N VAL A 87 -10.18 -6.67 -9.00
CA VAL A 87 -10.51 -7.53 -7.84
C VAL A 87 -9.76 -8.86 -7.89
N THR A 88 -9.39 -9.32 -9.09
CA THR A 88 -8.65 -10.56 -9.32
C THR A 88 -7.14 -10.34 -9.27
N ASN A 89 -6.39 -11.40 -8.93
CA ASN A 89 -4.92 -11.42 -8.91
C ASN A 89 -4.27 -10.37 -7.98
N ARG A 90 -4.97 -10.00 -6.90
CA ARG A 90 -4.41 -9.16 -5.85
C ARG A 90 -3.44 -9.96 -4.99
N SER A 91 -2.39 -9.32 -4.52
CA SER A 91 -1.43 -9.92 -3.59
C SER A 91 -1.09 -9.00 -2.43
N CYS A 92 -0.68 -9.59 -1.32
CA CYS A 92 -0.15 -8.88 -0.15
C CYS A 92 1.20 -9.49 0.22
N ILE A 93 2.21 -8.64 0.45
CA ILE A 93 3.52 -9.09 0.91
C ILE A 93 3.62 -8.90 2.42
N VAL A 94 3.79 -9.99 3.17
CA VAL A 94 4.00 -9.96 4.61
C VAL A 94 5.49 -9.81 4.89
N THR A 95 5.86 -8.81 5.70
CA THR A 95 7.26 -8.45 5.97
C THR A 95 7.66 -8.53 7.44
N HIS A 96 6.68 -8.60 8.34
CA HIS A 96 6.90 -8.72 9.77
C HIS A 96 5.70 -9.40 10.44
N THR A 97 5.96 -10.26 11.42
CA THR A 97 4.89 -10.98 12.14
C THR A 97 5.13 -11.03 13.65
N CYS A 98 4.06 -10.88 14.42
CA CYS A 98 3.99 -11.16 15.85
C CYS A 98 3.08 -12.37 16.12
N ALA A 99 2.88 -12.73 17.39
CA ALA A 99 2.01 -13.83 17.81
C ALA A 99 0.55 -13.69 17.32
N GLU A 100 0.12 -12.47 17.01
CA GLU A 100 -1.26 -12.12 16.65
C GLU A 100 -1.43 -11.77 15.17
N SER A 101 -0.40 -11.94 14.35
CA SER A 101 -0.49 -11.65 12.92
C SER A 101 -1.50 -12.52 12.17
N LYS A 102 -1.77 -13.73 12.65
CA LYS A 102 -2.59 -14.71 11.91
C LYS A 102 -4.01 -14.17 11.58
N PRO A 103 -4.80 -13.66 12.54
CA PRO A 103 -6.09 -13.04 12.23
C PRO A 103 -6.04 -11.94 11.16
N VAL A 104 -4.99 -11.10 11.17
CA VAL A 104 -4.81 -10.02 10.18
C VAL A 104 -4.49 -10.60 8.80
N ILE A 105 -3.57 -11.54 8.72
CA ILE A 105 -3.20 -12.21 7.45
C ILE A 105 -4.41 -12.95 6.87
N ASP A 106 -5.15 -13.68 7.70
CA ASP A 106 -6.37 -14.39 7.29
C ASP A 106 -7.46 -13.42 6.79
N LEU A 107 -7.52 -12.20 7.35
CA LEU A 107 -8.44 -11.15 6.90
C LEU A 107 -8.10 -10.69 5.47
N PHE A 108 -6.82 -10.43 5.16
CA PHE A 108 -6.41 -10.09 3.80
C PHE A 108 -6.59 -11.26 2.81
N ALA A 109 -6.42 -12.51 3.27
CA ALA A 109 -6.72 -13.67 2.43
C ALA A 109 -8.21 -13.78 2.07
N LYS A 110 -9.13 -13.37 2.97
CA LYS A 110 -10.58 -13.42 2.73
C LYS A 110 -11.07 -12.49 1.63
N ILE A 111 -10.37 -11.37 1.39
CA ILE A 111 -10.65 -10.48 0.25
C ILE A 111 -10.01 -10.97 -1.06
N GLY A 112 -9.55 -12.23 -1.11
CA GLY A 112 -9.04 -12.88 -2.31
C GLY A 112 -7.58 -12.57 -2.64
N CYS A 113 -6.81 -12.06 -1.68
CA CYS A 113 -5.39 -11.79 -1.89
C CYS A 113 -4.53 -13.04 -1.79
N GLU A 114 -3.60 -13.20 -2.72
CA GLU A 114 -2.45 -14.09 -2.53
C GLU A 114 -1.54 -13.52 -1.43
N ILE A 115 -1.32 -14.30 -0.38
CA ILE A 115 -0.42 -13.90 0.72
C ILE A 115 0.99 -14.41 0.45
N VAL A 116 1.89 -13.48 0.14
CA VAL A 116 3.29 -13.75 -0.14
C VAL A 116 4.11 -13.51 1.13
N THR A 117 4.70 -14.57 1.66
CA THR A 117 5.50 -14.52 2.90
C THR A 117 6.98 -14.83 2.66
N HIS A 118 7.31 -15.47 1.54
CA HIS A 118 8.65 -15.96 1.25
C HIS A 118 9.11 -15.57 -0.16
N HIS A 119 10.41 -15.34 -0.29
CA HIS A 119 11.10 -15.15 -1.56
C HIS A 119 12.39 -15.99 -1.53
N ASN A 120 12.59 -16.86 -2.52
CA ASN A 120 13.71 -17.82 -2.57
C ASN A 120 13.83 -18.68 -1.29
N GLY A 121 12.70 -19.15 -0.76
CA GLY A 121 12.64 -20.01 0.42
C GLY A 121 12.94 -19.31 1.76
N LYS A 122 13.12 -17.98 1.77
CA LYS A 122 13.36 -17.18 2.98
C LYS A 122 12.19 -16.25 3.26
N PRO A 123 11.83 -16.01 4.54
CA PRO A 123 10.86 -14.98 4.89
C PRO A 123 11.26 -13.63 4.31
N ILE A 124 10.30 -12.90 3.74
CA ILE A 124 10.53 -11.56 3.22
C ILE A 124 10.62 -10.62 4.42
N THR A 125 11.74 -9.90 4.58
CA THR A 125 11.86 -8.83 5.57
C THR A 125 11.42 -7.48 4.99
N GLY A 126 11.24 -6.47 5.85
CA GLY A 126 11.00 -5.10 5.38
C GLY A 126 12.12 -4.58 4.46
N ALA A 127 13.37 -4.97 4.71
CA ALA A 127 14.51 -4.60 3.87
C ALA A 127 14.49 -5.31 2.50
N ASP A 128 14.14 -6.60 2.47
CA ASP A 128 14.01 -7.36 1.22
C ASP A 128 12.89 -6.79 0.35
N HIS A 129 11.74 -6.52 0.98
CA HIS A 129 10.60 -5.87 0.35
C HIS A 129 10.99 -4.53 -0.28
N ASP A 130 11.60 -3.64 0.50
CA ASP A 130 11.94 -2.30 0.04
C ASP A 130 12.99 -2.36 -1.09
N ALA A 131 13.91 -3.33 -1.06
CA ALA A 131 14.85 -3.58 -2.16
C ALA A 131 14.16 -4.09 -3.44
N MET A 132 13.09 -4.89 -3.32
CA MET A 132 12.26 -5.27 -4.48
C MET A 132 11.47 -4.06 -5.01
N MET A 133 10.87 -3.26 -4.13
CA MET A 133 10.09 -2.08 -4.52
C MET A 133 10.93 -0.97 -5.16
N ARG A 134 12.20 -0.82 -4.77
CA ARG A 134 13.14 0.07 -5.49
C ARG A 134 13.33 -0.32 -6.96
N LYS A 135 13.15 -1.59 -7.31
CA LYS A 135 13.27 -2.10 -8.69
C LYS A 135 11.95 -2.04 -9.46
N THR A 136 10.82 -1.87 -8.78
CA THR A 136 9.48 -1.91 -9.39
C THR A 136 8.74 -0.58 -9.23
N HIS A 137 8.34 -0.22 -8.00
CA HIS A 137 7.56 0.99 -7.72
C HIS A 137 8.27 2.27 -8.15
N LEU A 138 9.55 2.44 -7.80
CA LEU A 138 10.25 3.69 -8.07
C LEU A 138 10.43 3.94 -9.58
N PRO A 139 10.91 2.98 -10.40
CA PRO A 139 10.99 3.17 -11.85
C PRO A 139 9.62 3.40 -12.49
N VAL A 140 8.57 2.70 -12.04
CA VAL A 140 7.20 2.89 -12.55
C VAL A 140 6.71 4.31 -12.24
N LEU A 141 6.93 4.81 -11.02
CA LEU A 141 6.60 6.18 -10.63
C LEU A 141 7.30 7.22 -11.53
N MET A 142 8.63 7.12 -11.66
CA MET A 142 9.41 8.04 -12.48
C MET A 142 8.99 8.00 -13.95
N PHE A 143 8.72 6.80 -14.48
CA PHE A 143 8.24 6.65 -15.86
C PHE A 143 6.85 7.23 -16.05
N GLY A 144 5.94 7.06 -15.08
CA GLY A 144 4.60 7.64 -15.14
C GLY A 144 4.61 9.17 -15.15
N GLU A 145 5.49 9.80 -14.36
CA GLU A 145 5.68 11.25 -14.38
C GLU A 145 6.18 11.74 -15.73
N LEU A 146 7.15 11.04 -16.33
CA LEU A 146 7.62 11.33 -17.68
C LEU A 146 6.51 11.12 -18.73
N ALA A 147 5.76 10.03 -18.62
CA ALA A 147 4.63 9.74 -19.51
C ALA A 147 3.57 10.84 -19.44
N ALA A 148 3.26 11.35 -18.25
CA ALA A 148 2.32 12.45 -18.06
C ALA A 148 2.77 13.73 -18.79
N LEU A 149 4.05 14.08 -18.72
CA LEU A 149 4.61 15.23 -19.45
C LEU A 149 4.51 15.06 -20.98
N ILE A 150 4.81 13.86 -21.50
CA ILE A 150 4.68 13.54 -22.92
C ILE A 150 3.22 13.66 -23.38
N VAL A 151 2.28 13.16 -22.56
CA VAL A 151 0.84 13.24 -22.84
C VAL A 151 0.35 14.68 -22.84
N GLU A 152 0.82 15.51 -21.91
CA GLU A 152 0.47 16.93 -21.84
C GLU A 152 0.95 17.72 -23.07
N GLN A 153 2.14 17.42 -23.59
CA GLN A 153 2.66 18.07 -24.80
C GLN A 153 1.86 17.78 -26.08
N ALA A 154 1.11 16.67 -26.11
CA ALA A 154 0.26 16.29 -27.23
C ALA A 154 -1.23 16.44 -26.93
N ALA A 155 -1.60 17.24 -25.93
CA ALA A 155 -2.99 17.39 -25.49
C ALA A 155 -3.90 18.04 -26.54
N ASP A 156 -3.33 18.73 -27.53
CA ASP A 156 -4.01 19.34 -28.67
C ASP A 156 -4.25 18.36 -29.83
N VAL A 157 -3.63 17.17 -29.80
CA VAL A 157 -3.78 16.16 -30.85
C VAL A 157 -5.07 15.34 -30.61
N PRO A 158 -6.01 15.28 -31.58
CA PRO A 158 -7.23 14.49 -31.45
C PRO A 158 -6.95 13.00 -31.24
N ASP A 159 -7.73 12.34 -30.38
CA ASP A 159 -7.54 10.92 -30.02
C ASP A 159 -7.59 9.96 -31.23
N ASN A 160 -8.33 10.29 -32.29
CA ASN A 160 -8.36 9.49 -33.52
C ASN A 160 -7.10 9.62 -34.38
N CYS A 161 -6.26 10.62 -34.12
CA CYS A 161 -4.96 10.83 -34.77
C CYS A 161 -3.79 10.21 -33.99
N LEU A 162 -4.01 9.79 -32.74
CA LEU A 162 -2.97 9.20 -31.90
C LEU A 162 -2.66 7.74 -32.30
N PRO A 163 -1.37 7.35 -32.41
CA PRO A 163 -1.00 5.96 -32.63
C PRO A 163 -1.36 5.10 -31.40
N THR A 164 -1.61 3.81 -31.62
CA THR A 164 -1.99 2.86 -30.55
C THR A 164 -0.99 2.83 -29.39
N SER A 165 0.31 2.96 -29.66
CA SER A 165 1.36 3.04 -28.63
C SER A 165 1.18 4.27 -27.73
N PHE A 166 0.84 5.42 -28.29
CA PHE A 166 0.57 6.64 -27.53
C PHE A 166 -0.71 6.52 -26.70
N LYS A 167 -1.77 5.89 -27.25
CA LYS A 167 -3.00 5.61 -26.48
C LYS A 167 -2.72 4.76 -25.24
N ARG A 168 -1.83 3.77 -25.35
CA ARG A 168 -1.37 2.96 -24.20
C ARG A 168 -0.55 3.78 -23.21
N LEU A 169 0.32 4.67 -23.69
CA LEU A 169 1.08 5.59 -22.84
C LEU A 169 0.14 6.55 -22.09
N LYS A 170 -0.87 7.10 -22.76
CA LYS A 170 -1.92 7.95 -22.18
C LYS A 170 -2.69 7.22 -21.09
N ALA A 171 -3.13 5.98 -21.35
CA ALA A 171 -3.82 5.16 -20.35
C ALA A 171 -2.93 4.88 -19.12
N LEU A 172 -1.64 4.61 -19.32
CA LEU A 172 -0.71 4.46 -18.21
C LEU A 172 -0.55 5.78 -17.43
N ALA A 173 -0.36 6.92 -18.12
CA ALA A 173 -0.23 8.22 -17.46
C ALA A 173 -1.47 8.60 -16.65
N GLU A 174 -2.67 8.28 -17.14
CA GLU A 174 -3.94 8.47 -16.42
C GLU A 174 -3.97 7.63 -15.14
N GLN A 175 -3.61 6.35 -15.21
CA GLN A 175 -3.51 5.48 -14.01
C GLN A 175 -2.53 6.03 -12.97
N MET A 176 -1.45 6.68 -13.40
CA MET A 176 -0.44 7.23 -12.51
C MET A 176 -0.88 8.54 -11.85
N LYS A 177 -1.74 9.35 -12.51
CA LYS A 177 -2.33 10.56 -11.91
C LYS A 177 -3.24 10.25 -10.72
N ASP A 178 -3.80 9.04 -10.69
CA ASP A 178 -4.70 8.60 -9.62
C ASP A 178 -3.95 8.10 -8.36
N MET A 179 -2.61 8.05 -8.38
CA MET A 179 -1.86 7.77 -7.17
C MET A 179 -1.98 8.90 -6.17
N SER A 180 -2.42 8.55 -4.95
CA SER A 180 -2.55 9.53 -3.88
C SER A 180 -1.19 10.15 -3.51
N PRO A 181 -1.14 11.43 -3.10
CA PRO A 181 0.11 12.07 -2.67
C PRO A 181 0.87 11.28 -1.60
N GLY A 182 0.16 10.64 -0.66
CA GLY A 182 0.77 9.79 0.37
C GLY A 182 1.42 8.52 -0.18
N THR A 183 0.88 7.94 -1.26
CA THR A 183 1.49 6.81 -1.98
C THR A 183 2.79 7.25 -2.65
N VAL A 184 2.78 8.40 -3.33
CA VAL A 184 3.96 8.98 -3.98
C VAL A 184 5.05 9.28 -2.96
N GLU A 185 4.69 9.90 -1.83
CA GLU A 185 5.58 10.17 -0.71
C GLU A 185 6.24 8.89 -0.18
N SER A 186 5.43 7.84 0.06
CA SER A 186 5.91 6.54 0.53
C SER A 186 6.91 5.92 -0.45
N ILE A 187 6.60 5.86 -1.74
CA ILE A 187 7.50 5.29 -2.76
C ILE A 187 8.81 6.09 -2.82
N ARG A 188 8.75 7.42 -2.75
CA ARG A 188 9.93 8.30 -2.77
C ARG A 188 10.76 8.22 -1.51
N SER A 189 10.18 7.87 -0.35
CA SER A 189 10.97 7.63 0.88
C SER A 189 11.87 6.40 0.80
N ASN A 190 11.72 5.58 -0.24
CA ASN A 190 12.57 4.43 -0.52
C ASN A 190 13.79 4.77 -1.41
N LEU A 191 14.07 6.06 -1.64
CA LEU A 191 15.24 6.54 -2.35
C LEU A 191 16.54 6.38 -1.54
#